data_AF-A0A929P9Q1-F1
#
_entry.id   AF-A0A929P9Q1-F1
#
_cell.length_a   1.000
_cell.length_b   1.000
_cell.length_c   1.000
_cell.angle_alpha   90.00
_cell.angle_beta   90.00
_cell.angle_gamma   90.00
#
_symmetry.space_group_name_H-M   'P 1'
#
loop_
_entity.id
_entity.type
_entity.pdbx_description
1 polymer ?
#
loop_
_entity_poly.entity_id
_entity_poly.type
_entity_poly.pdbx_seq_one_letter_code
_entity_poly.pdbx_strand_id
1 'polypeptide(L)'
;MTLVRTLHGDTIPDDLSRAYVALATTFLLHRGGGGVTSESIDPCLLDSAVCATEQHVDLRQIREHCDLITTDDERPGEIFNNLGHMFVLLQSIVLFEEKYSLTPRICAPTQQSEYEGRRIADLEGEGWMLEAFGGANITNNGKLAKDLRTLLGGESRGYRTFLAFRTSAWSTPQKWDEDAIQPISHRCPPSHGGPFTTQAQGQVRGRLNGVTVLEVSEINVLTGD
;
A
#
# COMPACT_ATOMS: atom_id res chain seq x y z
N MET A 1 -10.20 -11.65 2.12
CA MET A 1 -9.79 -12.41 0.93
C MET A 1 -8.62 -11.67 0.31
N THR A 2 -7.59 -12.36 -0.14
CA THR A 2 -6.39 -11.74 -0.75
C THR A 2 -6.57 -11.74 -2.28
N LEU A 3 -6.23 -10.66 -2.96
CA LEU A 3 -6.38 -10.53 -4.42
C LEU A 3 -5.17 -11.13 -5.17
N VAL A 4 -3.97 -10.89 -4.64
CA VAL A 4 -2.69 -11.44 -5.12
C VAL A 4 -1.98 -12.13 -3.96
N ARG A 5 -1.62 -13.40 -4.13
CA ARG A 5 -0.94 -14.19 -3.08
C ARG A 5 0.37 -13.54 -2.61
N THR A 6 0.76 -13.82 -1.36
CA THR A 6 2.09 -13.46 -0.86
C THR A 6 3.17 -14.08 -1.75
N LEU A 7 4.16 -13.28 -2.10
CA LEU A 7 5.28 -13.66 -2.95
C LEU A 7 6.52 -13.89 -2.09
N HIS A 8 7.38 -14.81 -2.53
CA HIS A 8 8.57 -15.23 -1.79
C HIS A 8 9.76 -15.42 -2.72
N GLY A 9 10.96 -15.17 -2.20
CA GLY A 9 12.22 -15.46 -2.90
C GLY A 9 12.66 -14.37 -3.88
N ASP A 10 13.60 -14.71 -4.75
CA ASP A 10 14.29 -13.74 -5.62
C ASP A 10 13.46 -13.29 -6.85
N THR A 11 12.34 -13.97 -7.14
CA THR A 11 11.47 -13.64 -8.29
C THR A 11 10.40 -12.59 -7.97
N ILE A 12 10.39 -12.04 -6.74
CA ILE A 12 9.39 -11.06 -6.30
C ILE A 12 9.21 -9.89 -7.28
N PRO A 13 10.26 -9.24 -7.82
CA PRO A 13 10.09 -8.13 -8.74
C PRO A 13 9.32 -8.54 -10.02
N ASP A 14 9.69 -9.68 -10.59
CA ASP A 14 9.09 -10.22 -11.82
C ASP A 14 7.65 -10.70 -11.59
N ASP A 15 7.40 -11.42 -10.49
CA ASP A 15 6.07 -11.91 -10.14
C ASP A 15 5.10 -10.76 -9.83
N LEU A 16 5.55 -9.75 -9.08
CA LEU A 16 4.76 -8.56 -8.77
C LEU A 16 4.41 -7.78 -10.05
N SER A 17 5.38 -7.63 -10.96
CA SER A 17 5.17 -6.99 -12.27
C SER A 17 4.17 -7.76 -13.13
N ARG A 18 4.29 -9.09 -13.19
CA ARG A 18 3.35 -9.97 -13.91
C ARG A 18 1.93 -9.82 -13.38
N ALA A 19 1.76 -9.85 -12.05
CA ALA A 19 0.46 -9.66 -11.41
C ALA A 19 -0.12 -8.26 -11.69
N TYR A 20 0.71 -7.21 -11.64
CA TYR A 20 0.30 -5.84 -11.91
C TYR A 20 -0.24 -5.69 -13.34
N VAL A 21 0.53 -6.16 -14.33
CA VAL A 21 0.14 -6.08 -15.75
C VAL A 21 -1.16 -6.85 -16.01
N ALA A 22 -1.30 -8.05 -15.43
CA ALA A 22 -2.49 -8.89 -15.57
C ALA A 22 -3.75 -8.19 -15.03
N LEU A 23 -3.68 -7.64 -13.80
CA LEU A 23 -4.80 -6.92 -13.18
C LEU A 23 -5.11 -5.61 -13.91
N ALA A 24 -4.10 -4.83 -14.28
CA ALA A 24 -4.28 -3.56 -14.99
C ALA A 24 -4.96 -3.77 -16.35
N THR A 25 -4.51 -4.77 -17.11
CA THR A 25 -5.12 -5.12 -18.41
C THR A 25 -6.58 -5.50 -18.24
N THR A 26 -6.88 -6.37 -17.26
CA THR A 26 -8.25 -6.83 -17.00
C THR A 26 -9.16 -5.68 -16.54
N PHE A 27 -8.65 -4.80 -15.66
CA PHE A 27 -9.37 -3.62 -15.20
C PHE A 27 -9.67 -2.63 -16.34
N LEU A 28 -8.69 -2.37 -17.22
CA LEU A 28 -8.88 -1.46 -18.36
C LEU A 28 -9.89 -2.02 -19.38
N LEU A 29 -9.86 -3.34 -19.65
CA LEU A 29 -10.85 -4.00 -20.50
C LEU A 29 -12.26 -3.87 -19.91
N HIS A 30 -12.41 -4.10 -18.61
CA HIS A 30 -13.68 -3.95 -17.90
C HIS A 30 -14.21 -2.50 -17.98
N ARG A 31 -13.33 -1.50 -17.82
CA ARG A 31 -13.70 -0.07 -17.90
C ARG A 31 -14.10 0.41 -19.29
N GLY A 32 -13.87 -0.39 -20.34
CA GLY A 32 -14.23 -0.10 -21.74
C GLY A 32 -15.71 -0.28 -22.12
N GLY A 33 -16.66 -0.37 -21.18
CA GLY A 33 -18.09 -0.60 -21.47
C GLY A 33 -19.11 0.26 -20.67
N GLY A 34 -19.59 1.36 -21.28
CA GLY A 34 -20.94 1.97 -21.26
C GLY A 34 -21.77 2.27 -19.99
N GLY A 35 -22.10 3.56 -19.77
CA GLY A 35 -23.49 4.04 -19.62
C GLY A 35 -24.01 4.53 -18.25
N VAL A 36 -23.86 5.82 -17.92
CA VAL A 36 -24.74 6.52 -16.94
C VAL A 36 -25.12 7.89 -17.48
N THR A 37 -26.42 8.20 -17.55
CA THR A 37 -26.95 9.50 -18.03
C THR A 37 -26.79 10.58 -16.97
N SER A 38 -26.46 11.80 -17.41
CA SER A 38 -25.87 12.88 -16.61
C SER A 38 -26.81 13.63 -15.65
N GLU A 39 -28.09 13.26 -15.57
CA GLU A 39 -29.13 14.19 -15.10
C GLU A 39 -29.60 13.99 -13.65
N SER A 40 -29.03 13.07 -12.87
CA SER A 40 -29.50 12.81 -11.49
C SER A 40 -28.40 12.56 -10.45
N ILE A 41 -27.24 13.23 -10.57
CA ILE A 41 -26.03 12.83 -9.85
C ILE A 41 -25.59 13.88 -8.82
N ASP A 42 -25.85 13.59 -7.54
CA ASP A 42 -25.18 14.22 -6.39
C ASP A 42 -23.76 13.63 -6.24
N PRO A 43 -22.68 14.42 -6.30
CA PRO A 43 -21.30 13.93 -6.26
C PRO A 43 -20.93 13.07 -5.05
N CYS A 44 -21.53 13.31 -3.88
CA CYS A 44 -21.22 12.55 -2.65
C CYS A 44 -21.99 11.22 -2.58
N LEU A 45 -23.20 11.17 -3.13
CA LEU A 45 -23.95 9.93 -3.30
C LEU A 45 -23.45 9.13 -4.50
N LEU A 46 -22.86 9.78 -5.50
CA LEU A 46 -22.29 9.15 -6.68
C LEU A 46 -21.11 8.26 -6.35
N ASP A 47 -20.22 8.66 -5.44
CA ASP A 47 -19.04 7.86 -5.10
C ASP A 47 -19.45 6.53 -4.42
N SER A 48 -20.47 6.58 -3.55
CA SER A 48 -21.06 5.40 -2.91
C SER A 48 -21.93 4.57 -3.87
N ALA A 49 -22.65 5.21 -4.79
CA ALA A 49 -23.47 4.54 -5.79
C ALA A 49 -22.65 3.91 -6.93
N VAL A 50 -21.52 4.51 -7.32
CA VAL A 50 -20.58 3.97 -8.31
C VAL A 50 -19.86 2.75 -7.73
N CYS A 51 -19.43 2.80 -6.47
CA CYS A 51 -18.89 1.62 -5.78
C CYS A 51 -19.93 0.50 -5.59
N ALA A 52 -21.23 0.82 -5.66
CA ALA A 52 -22.33 -0.14 -5.54
C ALA A 52 -22.92 -0.61 -6.88
N THR A 53 -22.60 0.04 -8.01
CA THR A 53 -23.17 -0.24 -9.33
C THR A 53 -22.18 -0.79 -10.35
N GLU A 54 -20.88 -0.74 -10.08
CA GLU A 54 -19.92 -1.42 -10.95
C GLU A 54 -19.98 -2.94 -10.73
N GLN A 55 -20.29 -3.68 -11.80
CA GLN A 55 -20.20 -5.13 -11.80
C GLN A 55 -18.79 -5.53 -11.36
N HIS A 56 -18.69 -6.55 -10.50
CA HIS A 56 -17.40 -7.11 -10.15
C HIS A 56 -16.67 -7.49 -11.43
N VAL A 57 -15.36 -7.24 -11.45
CA VAL A 57 -14.52 -7.65 -12.57
C VAL A 57 -14.34 -9.16 -12.47
N ASP A 58 -14.76 -9.90 -13.50
CA ASP A 58 -14.47 -11.33 -13.60
C ASP A 58 -12.98 -11.54 -13.84
N LEU A 59 -12.33 -12.24 -12.91
CA LEU A 59 -10.91 -12.53 -12.93
C LEU A 59 -10.60 -14.00 -13.31
N ARG A 60 -11.60 -14.85 -13.55
CA ARG A 60 -11.37 -16.28 -13.82
C ARG A 60 -10.47 -16.52 -15.03
N GLN A 61 -10.73 -15.81 -16.12
CA GLN A 61 -9.91 -15.92 -17.33
C GLN A 61 -8.47 -15.45 -17.10
N ILE A 62 -8.26 -14.38 -16.35
CA ILE A 62 -6.90 -13.90 -16.09
C ILE A 62 -6.14 -14.83 -15.15
N ARG A 63 -6.82 -15.54 -14.23
CA ARG A 63 -6.19 -16.56 -13.36
C ARG A 63 -5.63 -17.74 -14.14
N GLU A 64 -6.24 -18.12 -15.25
CA GLU A 64 -5.69 -19.16 -16.15
C GLU A 64 -4.32 -18.74 -16.74
N HIS A 65 -4.08 -17.43 -16.83
CA HIS A 65 -2.85 -16.85 -17.39
C HIS A 65 -1.91 -16.26 -16.32
N CYS A 66 -2.38 -16.06 -15.09
CA CYS A 66 -1.63 -15.52 -13.97
C CYS A 66 -2.05 -16.20 -12.67
N ASP A 67 -1.29 -17.23 -12.29
CA ASP A 67 -1.49 -18.08 -11.10
C ASP A 67 -1.32 -17.34 -9.75
N LEU A 68 -0.91 -16.07 -9.80
CA LEU A 68 -0.72 -15.20 -8.63
C LEU A 68 -2.05 -14.60 -8.14
N ILE A 69 -3.05 -14.49 -9.02
CA ILE A 69 -4.37 -13.95 -8.71
C ILE A 69 -5.21 -15.04 -8.01
N THR A 70 -5.75 -14.72 -6.84
CA THR A 70 -6.36 -15.71 -5.94
C THR A 70 -7.87 -15.64 -5.80
N THR A 71 -8.52 -14.64 -6.40
CA THR A 71 -9.99 -14.47 -6.38
C THR A 71 -10.59 -14.54 -7.78
N ASP A 72 -11.79 -15.11 -7.89
CA ASP A 72 -12.53 -15.23 -9.16
C ASP A 72 -13.16 -13.92 -9.60
N ASP A 73 -13.42 -13.00 -8.68
CA ASP A 73 -13.97 -11.69 -8.95
C ASP A 73 -13.55 -10.69 -7.85
N GLU A 74 -13.58 -9.40 -8.18
CA GLU A 74 -13.33 -8.33 -7.21
C GLU A 74 -14.01 -7.02 -7.66
N ARG A 75 -14.32 -6.16 -6.69
CA ARG A 75 -14.86 -4.83 -6.95
C ARG A 75 -13.82 -3.97 -7.67
N PRO A 76 -14.18 -3.22 -8.72
CA PRO A 76 -13.17 -2.45 -9.47
C PRO A 76 -12.46 -1.40 -8.61
N GLY A 77 -13.14 -0.80 -7.63
CA GLY A 77 -12.52 0.11 -6.67
C GLY A 77 -11.40 -0.57 -5.84
N GLU A 78 -11.58 -1.83 -5.46
CA GLU A 78 -10.56 -2.60 -4.76
C GLU A 78 -9.41 -2.98 -5.69
N ILE A 79 -9.69 -3.36 -6.95
CA ILE A 79 -8.63 -3.60 -7.95
C ILE A 79 -7.81 -2.33 -8.18
N PHE A 80 -8.44 -1.17 -8.31
CA PHE A 80 -7.75 0.11 -8.49
C PHE A 80 -6.85 0.45 -7.29
N ASN A 81 -7.36 0.27 -6.07
CA ASN A 81 -6.58 0.49 -4.85
C ASN A 81 -5.36 -0.44 -4.78
N ASN A 82 -5.55 -1.73 -5.08
CA ASN A 82 -4.47 -2.72 -5.09
C ASN A 82 -3.44 -2.44 -6.20
N LEU A 83 -3.86 -2.01 -7.39
CA LEU A 83 -2.95 -1.55 -8.44
C LEU A 83 -2.11 -0.35 -7.99
N GLY A 84 -2.72 0.63 -7.33
CA GLY A 84 -1.99 1.76 -6.74
C GLY A 84 -0.96 1.32 -5.71
N HIS A 85 -1.29 0.32 -4.89
CA HIS A 85 -0.39 -0.24 -3.87
C HIS A 85 0.76 -1.03 -4.49
N MET A 86 0.48 -1.93 -5.42
CA MET A 86 1.48 -2.69 -6.18
C MET A 86 2.44 -1.78 -6.95
N PHE A 87 1.94 -0.66 -7.51
CA PHE A 87 2.78 0.34 -8.14
C PHE A 87 3.79 0.95 -7.15
N VAL A 88 3.33 1.33 -5.95
CA VAL A 88 4.22 1.85 -4.89
C VAL A 88 5.28 0.82 -4.50
N LEU A 89 4.91 -0.45 -4.37
CA LEU A 89 5.83 -1.54 -4.06
C LEU A 89 6.90 -1.71 -5.16
N LEU A 90 6.49 -1.75 -6.44
CA LEU A 90 7.40 -1.85 -7.57
C LEU A 90 8.42 -0.70 -7.59
N GLN A 91 7.99 0.55 -7.38
CA GLN A 91 8.92 1.69 -7.34
C GLN A 91 9.85 1.64 -6.11
N SER A 92 9.37 1.10 -4.99
CA SER A 92 10.15 0.95 -3.76
C SER A 92 11.25 -0.10 -3.92
N ILE A 93 10.95 -1.22 -4.58
CA ILE A 93 11.93 -2.28 -4.90
C ILE A 93 13.10 -1.70 -5.71
N VAL A 94 12.81 -0.94 -6.77
CA VAL A 94 13.85 -0.29 -7.59
C VAL A 94 14.74 0.62 -6.74
N LEU A 95 14.14 1.47 -5.90
CA LEU A 95 14.91 2.34 -5.00
C LEU A 95 15.77 1.55 -4.00
N PHE A 96 15.28 0.42 -3.49
CA PHE A 96 15.99 -0.43 -2.54
C PHE A 96 17.16 -1.17 -3.15
N GLU A 97 16.98 -1.72 -4.35
CA GLU A 97 18.05 -2.39 -5.09
C GLU A 97 19.14 -1.40 -5.49
N GLU A 98 18.76 -0.26 -6.08
CA GLU A 98 19.72 0.72 -6.63
C GLU A 98 20.46 1.53 -5.55
N LYS A 99 19.77 1.96 -4.49
CA LYS A 99 20.36 2.86 -3.48
C LYS A 99 20.85 2.16 -2.22
N TYR A 100 20.28 1.01 -1.86
CA TYR A 100 20.53 0.40 -0.55
C TYR A 100 21.01 -1.05 -0.61
N SER A 101 21.04 -1.66 -1.80
CA SER A 101 21.33 -3.09 -1.97
C SER A 101 20.45 -3.96 -1.06
N LEU A 102 19.20 -3.54 -0.86
CA LEU A 102 18.21 -4.27 -0.06
C LEU A 102 17.32 -5.09 -0.99
N THR A 103 17.41 -6.42 -0.87
CA THR A 103 16.63 -7.35 -1.68
C THR A 103 15.42 -7.87 -0.89
N PRO A 104 14.18 -7.76 -1.41
CA PRO A 104 13.01 -8.31 -0.76
C PRO A 104 13.05 -9.84 -0.77
N ARG A 105 12.57 -10.46 0.30
CA ARG A 105 12.40 -11.92 0.45
C ARG A 105 10.95 -12.32 0.60
N ILE A 106 10.10 -11.39 1.03
CA ILE A 106 8.66 -11.54 1.17
C ILE A 106 7.99 -10.28 0.61
N CYS A 107 6.88 -10.45 -0.11
CA CYS A 107 6.02 -9.36 -0.55
C CYS A 107 4.55 -9.75 -0.34
N ALA A 108 3.80 -8.93 0.38
CA ALA A 108 2.41 -9.15 0.75
C ALA A 108 1.48 -8.12 0.07
N PRO A 109 1.38 -8.09 -1.27
CA PRO A 109 0.93 -6.91 -2.03
C PRO A 109 -0.55 -6.55 -1.88
N THR A 110 -1.38 -7.43 -1.32
CA THR A 110 -2.83 -7.21 -1.16
C THR A 110 -3.34 -7.76 0.17
N GLN A 111 -2.44 -8.05 1.11
CA GLN A 111 -2.85 -8.42 2.46
C GLN A 111 -3.09 -7.13 3.24
N GLN A 112 -4.26 -7.04 3.89
CA GLN A 112 -4.43 -6.01 4.92
C GLN A 112 -3.47 -6.32 6.07
N SER A 113 -2.91 -5.29 6.70
CA SER A 113 -1.87 -5.38 7.74
C SER A 113 -2.23 -6.20 9.00
N GLU A 114 -3.40 -6.86 9.00
CA GLU A 114 -3.90 -7.81 10.00
C GLU A 114 -4.59 -9.00 9.28
N TYR A 115 -3.81 -9.87 8.61
CA TYR A 115 -4.33 -11.11 8.02
C TYR A 115 -4.10 -12.30 8.97
N GLU A 116 -5.17 -12.98 9.39
CA GLU A 116 -5.11 -14.21 10.19
C GLU A 116 -4.30 -14.12 11.50
N GLY A 117 -4.21 -12.93 12.10
CA GLY A 117 -3.48 -12.71 13.36
C GLY A 117 -1.95 -12.79 13.21
N ARG A 118 -1.42 -12.93 11.99
CA ARG A 118 0.00 -12.81 11.68
C ARG A 118 0.22 -11.54 10.87
N ARG A 119 1.03 -10.65 11.42
CA ARG A 119 1.37 -9.39 10.80
C ARG A 119 2.55 -9.62 9.86
N ILE A 120 2.36 -9.34 8.58
CA ILE A 120 3.39 -9.41 7.54
C ILE A 120 3.44 -8.01 6.93
N ALA A 121 4.61 -7.41 6.86
CA ALA A 121 4.79 -6.14 6.18
C ALA A 121 4.66 -6.31 4.66
N ASP A 122 4.32 -5.23 3.95
CA ASP A 122 4.12 -5.30 2.50
C ASP A 122 5.39 -5.76 1.76
N LEU A 123 6.57 -5.37 2.22
CA LEU A 123 7.86 -5.96 1.82
C LEU A 123 8.72 -6.23 3.05
N GLU A 124 9.42 -7.36 3.04
CA GLU A 124 10.41 -7.70 4.07
C GLU A 124 11.65 -8.33 3.43
N GLY A 125 12.81 -8.04 4.00
CA GLY A 125 14.07 -8.70 3.67
C GLY A 125 14.94 -8.86 4.91
N GLU A 126 16.20 -9.26 4.72
CA GLU A 126 17.11 -9.48 5.85
C GLU A 126 17.39 -8.15 6.58
N GLY A 127 16.86 -8.01 7.80
CA GLY A 127 17.08 -6.82 8.62
C GLY A 127 16.29 -5.58 8.21
N TRP A 128 15.23 -5.71 7.40
CA TRP A 128 14.37 -4.58 7.04
C TRP A 128 12.94 -4.95 6.69
N MET A 129 12.03 -3.98 6.82
CA MET A 129 10.61 -4.12 6.48
C MET A 129 10.03 -2.80 5.96
N LEU A 130 9.00 -2.86 5.12
CA LEU A 130 8.32 -1.71 4.54
C LEU A 130 6.79 -1.90 4.55
N GLU A 131 6.08 -0.83 4.93
CA GLU A 131 4.65 -0.68 4.67
C GLU A 131 4.44 0.32 3.53
N ALA A 132 3.59 -0.03 2.57
CA ALA A 132 3.25 0.79 1.42
C ALA A 132 1.84 1.39 1.55
N PHE A 133 1.62 2.48 0.82
CA PHE A 133 0.31 3.11 0.72
C PHE A 133 0.03 3.58 -0.72
N GLY A 134 -0.84 2.83 -1.40
CA GLY A 134 -1.30 3.14 -2.76
C GLY A 134 -2.41 4.20 -2.88
N GLY A 135 -3.06 4.56 -1.77
CA GLY A 135 -4.24 5.43 -1.75
C GLY A 135 -3.94 6.92 -1.96
N ALA A 136 -4.99 7.75 -1.92
CA ALA A 136 -4.90 9.20 -2.17
C ALA A 136 -4.53 10.03 -0.93
N ASN A 137 -4.69 9.50 0.29
CA ASN A 137 -4.33 10.21 1.52
C ASN A 137 -3.93 9.22 2.63
N ILE A 138 -2.65 9.18 3.00
CA ILE A 138 -2.11 8.23 3.98
C ILE A 138 -2.57 8.51 5.43
N THR A 139 -3.02 9.73 5.69
CA THR A 139 -3.46 10.16 7.03
C THR A 139 -4.92 9.79 7.31
N ASN A 140 -5.66 9.38 6.28
CA ASN A 140 -7.08 9.07 6.39
C ASN A 140 -7.31 7.85 7.31
N ASN A 141 -8.40 7.88 8.08
CA ASN A 141 -8.85 6.78 8.94
C ASN A 141 -7.77 6.22 9.90
N GLY A 142 -6.75 7.03 10.23
CA GLY A 142 -5.64 6.60 11.09
C GLY A 142 -4.71 5.57 10.46
N LYS A 143 -4.71 5.38 9.11
CA LYS A 143 -3.88 4.39 8.43
C LYS A 143 -2.40 4.54 8.75
N LEU A 144 -1.83 5.75 8.60
CA LEU A 144 -0.44 6.01 8.97
C LEU A 144 -0.11 5.63 10.43
N ALA A 145 -1.02 5.89 11.36
CA ALA A 145 -0.81 5.50 12.76
C ALA A 145 -0.82 3.98 12.95
N LYS A 146 -1.69 3.26 12.23
CA LYS A 146 -1.71 1.80 12.24
C LYS A 146 -0.45 1.21 11.63
N ASP A 147 0.05 1.78 10.53
CA ASP A 147 1.24 1.32 9.82
C ASP A 147 2.49 1.52 10.67
N LEU A 148 2.62 2.67 11.34
CA LEU A 148 3.69 2.89 12.32
C LEU A 148 3.60 1.88 13.47
N ARG A 149 2.38 1.63 13.99
CA ARG A 149 2.17 0.56 14.99
C ARG A 149 2.48 -0.83 14.41
N THR A 150 2.34 -1.04 13.10
CA THR A 150 2.76 -2.26 12.38
C THR A 150 4.24 -2.45 12.41
N LEU A 151 4.98 -1.44 11.96
CA LEU A 151 6.43 -1.45 11.93
C LEU A 151 7.04 -1.60 13.34
N LEU A 152 6.39 -1.07 14.38
CA LEU A 152 6.81 -1.30 15.77
C LEU A 152 6.61 -2.76 16.23
N GLY A 153 5.51 -3.39 15.81
CA GLY A 153 5.14 -4.76 16.21
C GLY A 153 5.94 -5.87 15.56
N GLY A 154 6.79 -5.57 14.56
CA GLY A 154 7.71 -6.51 13.90
C GLY A 154 8.93 -6.94 14.73
N GLU A 155 8.94 -6.59 16.02
CA GLU A 155 9.72 -7.18 17.13
C GLU A 155 11.26 -7.29 17.06
N SER A 156 11.94 -6.81 16.03
CA SER A 156 13.41 -6.90 16.01
C SER A 156 14.07 -5.54 16.21
N ARG A 157 14.57 -5.34 17.44
CA ARG A 157 15.69 -4.41 17.70
C ARG A 157 16.76 -4.67 16.64
N GLY A 158 16.87 -3.79 15.65
CA GLY A 158 17.86 -3.90 14.57
C GLY A 158 17.30 -3.89 13.15
N TYR A 159 15.98 -4.01 12.94
CA TYR A 159 15.42 -3.88 11.59
C TYR A 159 15.28 -2.41 11.19
N ARG A 160 15.66 -2.11 9.95
CA ARG A 160 15.37 -0.82 9.32
C ARG A 160 13.94 -0.82 8.84
N THR A 161 13.15 0.14 9.28
CA THR A 161 11.73 0.23 8.94
C THR A 161 11.48 1.33 7.92
N PHE A 162 10.62 1.07 6.94
CA PHE A 162 10.35 2.00 5.86
C PHE A 162 8.85 2.21 5.64
N LEU A 163 8.50 3.40 5.17
CA LEU A 163 7.18 3.72 4.62
C LEU A 163 7.34 4.10 3.16
N ALA A 164 6.48 3.59 2.29
CA ALA A 164 6.39 4.04 0.90
C ALA A 164 4.99 4.50 0.55
N PHE A 165 4.89 5.58 -0.22
CA PHE A 165 3.60 6.13 -0.60
C PHE A 165 3.72 6.98 -1.85
N ARG A 166 2.59 7.19 -2.54
CA ARG A 166 2.52 8.17 -3.62
C ARG A 166 2.83 9.56 -3.06
N THR A 167 3.74 10.32 -3.68
CA THR A 167 4.14 11.67 -3.23
C THR A 167 2.94 12.62 -3.08
N SER A 168 1.87 12.42 -3.87
CA SER A 168 0.62 13.18 -3.74
C SER A 168 -0.22 12.82 -2.51
N ALA A 169 -0.03 11.63 -1.94
CA ALA A 169 -0.82 11.12 -0.81
C ALA A 169 -0.40 11.70 0.54
N TRP A 170 0.79 12.29 0.59
CA TRP A 170 1.28 13.03 1.74
C TRP A 170 2.30 14.04 1.26
N SER A 171 1.98 15.32 1.45
CA SER A 171 2.91 16.40 1.13
C SER A 171 4.11 16.34 2.07
N THR A 172 5.14 15.60 1.67
CA THR A 172 6.50 15.77 2.18
C THR A 172 7.10 16.91 1.35
N PRO A 173 7.31 18.11 1.91
CA PRO A 173 7.90 19.23 1.18
C PRO A 173 9.17 18.76 0.46
N GLN A 174 9.44 19.26 -0.75
CA GLN A 174 10.71 18.98 -1.44
C GLN A 174 11.94 19.34 -0.58
N LYS A 175 11.76 20.26 0.38
CA LYS A 175 12.76 20.64 1.39
C LYS A 175 13.03 19.59 2.48
N TRP A 176 12.30 18.46 2.49
CA TRP A 176 12.80 17.27 3.16
C TRP A 176 13.99 16.78 2.33
N ASP A 177 15.13 17.37 2.66
CA ASP A 177 16.45 16.97 2.18
C ASP A 177 16.67 15.49 2.57
N GLU A 178 17.42 14.75 1.77
CA GLU A 178 17.66 13.32 2.03
C GLU A 178 18.35 13.11 3.41
N ASP A 179 18.97 14.17 3.96
CA ASP A 179 19.64 14.17 5.26
C ASP A 179 18.82 14.73 6.44
N ALA A 180 17.66 15.35 6.17
CA ALA A 180 16.87 15.99 7.22
C ALA A 180 15.92 14.99 7.90
N ILE A 181 16.12 14.79 9.21
CA ILE A 181 15.19 14.02 10.05
C ILE A 181 13.99 14.91 10.40
N GLN A 182 12.78 14.37 10.22
CA GLN A 182 11.52 15.08 10.41
C GLN A 182 10.61 14.32 11.38
N PRO A 183 9.99 14.99 12.35
CA PRO A 183 9.05 14.33 13.24
C PRO A 183 7.75 14.00 12.51
N ILE A 184 7.26 12.78 12.71
CA ILE A 184 5.98 12.27 12.23
C ILE A 184 5.09 12.02 13.45
N SER A 185 3.89 12.58 13.50
CA SER A 185 2.93 12.34 14.59
C SER A 185 1.52 12.25 14.07
N HIS A 186 0.85 11.11 14.26
CA HIS A 186 -0.49 10.85 13.74
C HIS A 186 -1.38 10.12 14.75
N ARG A 187 -2.65 10.51 14.81
CA ARG A 187 -3.65 9.93 15.70
C ARG A 187 -4.53 8.92 14.95
N CYS A 188 -4.74 7.76 15.56
CA CYS A 188 -5.81 6.84 15.18
C CYS A 188 -7.03 7.10 16.07
N PRO A 189 -8.20 7.46 15.51
CA PRO A 189 -9.42 7.67 16.31
C PRO A 189 -10.08 6.35 16.73
N PRO A 190 -10.98 6.36 17.74
CA PRO A 190 -11.69 5.16 18.21
C PRO A 190 -12.48 4.43 17.12
N SER A 191 -13.09 5.17 16.18
CA SER A 191 -13.87 4.62 15.06
C SER A 191 -13.09 3.69 14.13
N HIS A 192 -11.76 3.69 14.24
CA HIS A 192 -10.87 2.89 13.42
C HIS A 192 -9.92 2.03 14.25
N GLY A 193 -10.28 1.66 15.49
CA GLY A 193 -9.45 0.79 16.34
C GLY A 193 -8.39 1.54 17.17
N GLY A 194 -8.58 2.86 17.33
CA GLY A 194 -7.93 3.68 18.36
C GLY A 194 -8.69 3.69 19.69
N PRO A 195 -8.50 4.69 20.57
CA PRO A 195 -7.64 5.86 20.39
C PRO A 195 -6.16 5.58 20.75
N PHE A 196 -5.25 5.95 19.84
CA PHE A 196 -3.82 6.06 20.14
C PHE A 196 -3.17 7.06 19.20
N THR A 197 -1.98 7.54 19.58
CA THR A 197 -1.14 8.39 18.73
C THR A 197 0.18 7.68 18.50
N THR A 198 0.67 7.68 17.27
CA THR A 198 2.02 7.22 16.94
C THR A 198 2.92 8.40 16.67
N GLN A 199 4.12 8.35 17.20
CA GLN A 199 5.19 9.30 16.93
C GLN A 199 6.38 8.53 16.34
N ALA A 200 7.09 9.15 15.40
CA ALA A 200 8.29 8.58 14.81
C ALA A 200 9.18 9.68 14.25
N GLN A 201 10.41 9.34 13.91
CA GLN A 201 11.30 10.15 13.08
C GLN A 201 11.29 9.59 11.65
N GLY A 202 11.18 10.45 10.65
CA GLY A 202 11.22 10.08 9.23
C GLY A 202 12.33 10.79 8.48
N GLN A 203 12.99 10.06 7.59
CA GLN A 203 14.02 10.58 6.68
C GLN A 203 13.73 10.11 5.25
N VAL A 204 13.73 11.05 4.28
CA VAL A 204 13.51 10.68 2.87
C VAL A 204 14.71 9.90 2.35
N ARG A 205 14.45 8.73 1.79
CA ARG A 205 15.48 7.86 1.19
C ARG A 205 15.47 7.88 -0.33
N GLY A 206 14.32 8.16 -0.92
CA GLY A 206 14.24 8.32 -2.36
C GLY A 206 12.87 8.75 -2.83
N ARG A 207 12.87 9.24 -4.07
CA ARG A 207 11.66 9.52 -4.83
C ARG A 207 11.85 8.96 -6.24
N LEU A 208 10.88 8.20 -6.71
CA LEU A 208 10.89 7.62 -8.04
C LEU A 208 9.47 7.59 -8.59
N ASN A 209 9.27 8.14 -9.80
CA ASN A 209 7.98 8.10 -10.53
C ASN A 209 6.75 8.50 -9.68
N GLY A 210 6.90 9.51 -8.82
CA GLY A 210 5.82 9.98 -7.95
C GLY A 210 5.55 9.11 -6.72
N VAL A 211 6.49 8.22 -6.36
CA VAL A 211 6.54 7.48 -5.09
C VAL A 211 7.65 8.05 -4.22
N THR A 212 7.38 8.22 -2.94
CA THR A 212 8.34 8.62 -1.90
C THR A 212 8.58 7.44 -0.96
N VAL A 213 9.83 7.18 -0.63
CA VAL A 213 10.22 6.22 0.43
C VAL A 213 10.84 6.97 1.60
N LEU A 214 10.32 6.73 2.79
CA LEU A 214 10.86 7.21 4.06
C LEU A 214 11.47 6.04 4.83
N GLU A 215 12.67 6.22 5.36
CA GLU A 215 13.11 5.41 6.50
C GLU A 215 12.52 6.02 7.76
N VAL A 216 12.00 5.16 8.63
CA VAL A 216 11.35 5.55 9.88
C VAL A 216 12.11 4.94 11.05
N SER A 217 12.26 5.71 12.12
CA SER A 217 12.91 5.29 13.35
C SER A 217 12.17 5.84 14.57
N GLU A 218 12.57 5.40 15.76
CA GLU A 218 12.04 5.88 17.06
C GLU A 218 10.51 5.86 17.13
N ILE A 219 9.91 4.79 16.59
CA ILE A 219 8.46 4.64 16.60
C ILE A 219 7.98 4.44 18.05
N ASN A 220 7.11 5.31 18.51
CA ASN A 220 6.49 5.28 19.82
C ASN A 220 4.97 5.29 19.67
N VAL A 221 4.27 4.47 20.46
CA VAL A 221 2.81 4.43 20.51
C VAL A 221 2.36 4.94 21.88
N LEU A 222 1.63 6.05 21.86
CA LEU A 222 1.03 6.68 23.03
C LEU A 222 -0.45 6.30 23.06
N THR A 223 -0.86 5.54 24.07
CA THR A 223 -2.27 5.27 24.33
C THR A 223 -2.94 6.56 24.80
N GLY A 224 -4.05 6.94 24.17
CA GLY A 224 -4.85 8.07 24.66
C GLY A 224 -5.84 7.58 25.71
N ASP A 225 -5.96 8.32 26.82
CA ASP A 225 -7.14 8.25 27.69
C ASP A 225 -8.39 8.77 26.96
#